data_AF-U5YEG3-F1
#
_entry.id   AF-U5YEG3-F1
#
_cell.length_a   1.000
_cell.length_b   1.000
_cell.length_c   1.000
_cell.angle_alpha   90.00
_cell.angle_beta   90.00
_cell.angle_gamma   90.00
#
_symmetry.space_group_name_H-M   'P 1'
#
loop_
_entity.id
_entity.type
_entity.pdbx_description
1 polymer ?
#
loop_
_entity_poly.entity_id
_entity_poly.type
_entity_poly.pdbx_seq_one_letter_code
_entity_poly.pdbx_strand_id
1 'polypeptide(L)' 'GRFLRGYRQDAYDGKDYIALNEDLRSWTAADMAAQITKRKWEAAHEAEQLRAYLDGPCVEWLRRYLENGK' A
#
# COMPACT_ATOMS: atom_id res chain seq x y z
N GLY A 1 -10.61 -8.94 -14.14
CA GLY A 1 -9.34 -8.20 -14.22
C GLY A 1 -8.33 -8.81 -13.28
N ARG A 2 -7.14 -9.19 -13.77
CA ARG A 2 -6.02 -9.70 -12.95
C ARG A 2 -5.40 -8.53 -12.16
N PHE A 3 -4.88 -8.80 -10.96
CA PHE A 3 -4.07 -7.81 -10.23
C PHE A 3 -2.84 -7.42 -11.06
N LEU A 4 -2.62 -6.11 -11.23
CA LEU A 4 -1.48 -5.57 -11.97
C LEU A 4 -0.45 -4.96 -11.01
N ARG A 5 -0.90 -4.02 -10.17
CA ARG A 5 -0.09 -3.34 -9.17
C ARG A 5 -0.99 -2.72 -8.10
N GLY A 6 -0.47 -2.63 -6.88
CA GLY A 6 -1.09 -1.95 -5.74
C GLY A 6 -0.28 -0.74 -5.33
N TYR A 7 -0.93 0.23 -4.70
CA TYR A 7 -0.29 1.45 -4.19
C TYR A 7 -0.80 1.74 -2.78
N ARG A 8 0.12 2.13 -1.91
CA ARG A 8 -0.18 2.70 -0.59
C ARG A 8 0.92 3.72 -0.31
N GLN A 9 0.52 4.98 -0.20
CA GLN A 9 1.44 6.07 0.12
C GLN A 9 0.74 7.06 1.06
N ASP A 10 1.52 7.63 1.96
CA ASP A 10 1.10 8.67 2.88
C ASP A 10 1.96 9.92 2.66
N ALA A 11 1.33 11.08 2.80
CA ALA A 11 1.96 12.39 2.73
C ALA A 11 1.67 13.17 4.02
N TYR A 12 2.58 14.06 4.39
CA TYR A 12 2.43 14.97 5.51
C TYR A 12 2.78 16.39 5.05
N ASP A 13 1.90 17.36 5.34
CA ASP A 13 2.01 18.75 4.87
C ASP A 13 2.22 18.88 3.35
N GLY A 14 1.55 18.01 2.58
CA GLY A 14 1.64 17.99 1.12
C GLY A 14 2.97 17.46 0.56
N LYS A 15 3.84 16.91 1.41
CA LYS A 15 5.10 16.27 1.02
C LYS A 15 5.00 14.77 1.22
N ASP A 16 5.67 14.02 0.35
CA ASP A 16 5.78 12.57 0.50
C ASP A 16 6.37 12.23 1.87
N TYR A 17 5.77 11.25 2.53
CA TYR A 17 6.22 10.78 3.84
C TYR A 17 6.72 9.34 3.75
N ILE A 18 5.85 8.39 3.37
CA ILE A 18 6.21 6.98 3.23
C ILE A 18 5.37 6.31 2.14
N ALA A 19 5.99 5.43 1.36
CA ALA A 19 5.34 4.68 0.29
C ALA A 19 5.71 3.19 0.32
N LEU A 20 4.70 2.33 0.11
CA LEU A 20 4.90 0.91 -0.13
C LEU A 20 5.45 0.73 -1.55
N ASN A 21 6.57 0.03 -1.66
CA ASN A 21 7.22 -0.22 -2.94
C ASN A 21 6.41 -1.21 -3.80
N GLU A 22 6.75 -1.27 -5.09
CA GLU A 22 6.06 -2.12 -6.07
C GLU A 22 6.09 -3.62 -5.73
N ASP A 23 7.11 -4.04 -4.98
CA ASP A 23 7.27 -5.40 -4.49
C ASP A 23 6.23 -5.78 -3.41
N LEU A 24 5.50 -4.80 -2.88
CA LEU A 24 4.55 -4.93 -1.77
C LEU A 24 5.16 -5.58 -0.52
N ARG A 25 6.46 -5.34 -0.31
CA ARG A 25 7.25 -5.93 0.77
C ARG A 25 8.15 -4.92 1.45
N SER A 26 8.61 -3.91 0.72
CA SER A 26 9.53 -2.91 1.22
C SER A 26 8.95 -1.50 1.18
N TRP A 27 9.53 -0.60 1.98
CA TRP A 27 9.06 0.78 2.14
C TRP A 27 10.12 1.79 1.71
N THR A 28 9.68 2.85 1.03
CA THR A 28 10.46 4.07 0.78
C THR A 28 9.99 5.15 1.74
N ALA A 29 10.91 5.66 2.56
CA ALA A 29 10.67 6.73 3.52
C ALA A 29 11.35 8.02 3.03
N ALA A 30 10.63 9.12 3.04
CA ALA A 30 11.07 10.39 2.45
C ALA A 30 12.06 11.16 3.34
N ASP A 31 11.94 11.04 4.66
CA ASP A 31 12.80 11.75 5.62
C ASP A 31 13.08 10.93 6.90
N MET A 32 13.81 11.53 7.84
CA MET A 32 14.19 10.87 9.09
C MET A 32 13.00 10.54 10.00
N ALA A 33 11.92 11.32 9.96
CA ALA A 33 10.71 11.00 10.72
C ALA A 33 10.01 9.77 10.10
N ALA A 34 9.90 9.72 8.78
CA ALA A 34 9.37 8.56 8.06
C ALA A 34 10.19 7.29 8.25
N GLN A 35 11.52 7.39 8.43
CA GLN A 35 12.36 6.23 8.78
C GLN A 35 11.96 5.59 10.11
N ILE A 36 11.47 6.38 11.08
CA ILE A 36 10.96 5.85 12.35
C ILE A 36 9.68 5.07 12.09
N THR A 37 8.76 5.58 11.28
CA THR A 37 7.54 4.86 10.88
C THR A 37 7.87 3.58 10.13
N LYS A 38 8.79 3.64 9.16
CA LYS A 38 9.25 2.48 8.39
C LYS A 38 9.69 1.33 9.31
N ARG A 39 10.57 1.60 10.27
CA ARG A 39 11.05 0.57 11.22
C ARG A 39 9.92 -0.06 12.05
N LYS A 40 8.96 0.76 12.49
CA LYS A 40 7.78 0.25 13.22
C LYS A 40 6.92 -0.66 12.35
N TRP A 41 6.69 -0.26 11.10
CA TRP A 41 5.88 -1.03 10.15
C TRP A 41 6.57 -2.32 9.69
N GLU A 42 7.89 -2.29 9.50
CA GLU A 42 8.68 -3.49 9.23
C GLU A 42 8.63 -4.47 10.41
N ALA A 43 8.78 -3.98 11.64
CA ALA A 43 8.66 -4.82 12.84
C ALA A 43 7.24 -5.39 13.04
N ALA A 44 6.21 -4.70 12.55
CA ALA A 44 4.81 -5.12 12.62
C ALA A 44 4.34 -5.91 11.39
N HIS A 45 5.21 -6.17 10.41
CA HIS A 45 4.86 -6.86 9.16
C HIS A 45 3.69 -6.21 8.37
N GLU A 46 3.55 -4.89 8.45
CA GLU A 46 2.44 -4.14 7.83
C GLU A 46 2.34 -4.33 6.31
N ALA A 47 3.48 -4.47 5.63
CA ALA A 47 3.51 -4.70 4.19
C ALA A 47 2.79 -5.99 3.79
N GLU A 48 2.85 -7.04 4.62
CA GLU A 48 2.20 -8.32 4.34
C GLU A 48 0.68 -8.20 4.42
N GLN A 49 0.16 -7.45 5.40
CA GLN A 49 -1.27 -7.18 5.54
C GLN A 49 -1.80 -6.35 4.37
N LEU A 50 -1.07 -5.29 4.00
CA LEU A 50 -1.43 -4.44 2.87
C LEU A 50 -1.40 -5.21 1.55
N ARG A 51 -0.39 -6.08 1.34
CA ARG A 51 -0.34 -6.96 0.17
C ARG A 51 -1.56 -7.87 0.10
N ALA A 52 -1.93 -8.50 1.21
CA ALA A 52 -3.10 -9.38 1.27
C ALA A 52 -4.40 -8.62 0.93
N TYR A 53 -4.54 -7.37 1.39
CA TYR A 53 -5.68 -6.53 1.02
C TYR A 53 -5.67 -6.11 -0.46
N LEU A 54 -4.53 -5.65 -0.97
CA LEU A 54 -4.39 -5.09 -2.31
C LEU A 54 -4.54 -6.14 -3.42
N ASP A 55 -4.02 -7.35 -3.22
CA ASP A 55 -4.11 -8.45 -4.20
C ASP A 55 -5.38 -9.30 -4.04
N GLY A 56 -6.11 -9.14 -2.93
CA GLY A 56 -7.34 -9.88 -2.64
C GLY A 56 -8.56 -8.96 -2.62
N PRO A 57 -9.06 -8.59 -1.42
CA PRO A 57 -10.31 -7.82 -1.27
C PRO A 57 -10.42 -6.59 -2.17
N CYS A 58 -9.35 -5.81 -2.34
CA CYS A 58 -9.37 -4.62 -3.18
C CYS A 58 -9.75 -4.95 -4.65
N VAL A 59 -9.16 -6.00 -5.21
CA VAL A 59 -9.45 -6.47 -6.57
C VAL A 59 -10.86 -7.04 -6.69
N GLU A 60 -11.32 -7.76 -5.67
CA GLU A 60 -12.67 -8.33 -5.62
C GLU A 60 -13.74 -7.23 -5.62
N TRP A 61 -13.58 -6.22 -4.76
CA TRP A 61 -14.46 -5.06 -4.73
C TRP A 61 -14.47 -4.31 -6.06
N LEU A 62 -13.29 -4.06 -6.64
CA LEU A 62 -13.20 -3.39 -7.94
C LEU A 62 -13.96 -4.17 -9.02
N ARG A 63 -13.79 -5.50 -9.10
CA ARG A 63 -14.52 -6.33 -10.06
C ARG A 63 -16.03 -6.26 -9.84
N ARG A 64 -16.48 -6.31 -8.60
CA ARG A 64 -17.90 -6.21 -8.26
C ARG A 64 -18.50 -4.88 -8.68
N TYR A 65 -17.83 -3.77 -8.37
CA TYR A 65 -18.33 -2.44 -8.76
C TYR A 65 -18.34 -2.23 -10.27
N LEU A 66 -17.32 -2.74 -10.97
CA LEU A 66 -17.29 -2.70 -12.43
C LEU A 66 -18.41 -3.53 -13.06
N GLU A 67 -18.75 -4.69 -12.50
CA GLU A 67 -19.87 -5.50 -12.99
C GLU A 67 -21.21 -4.83 -12.72
N ASN A 68 -21.40 -4.28 -11.53
CA ASN A 68 -22.64 -3.58 -11.15
C ASN A 68 -22.88 -2.29 -11.96
N GLY A 69 -21.82 -1.69 -12.50
CA GLY A 69 -21.88 -0.45 -13.28
C GLY A 69 -21.88 -0.64 -14.80
N LYS A 70 -21.96 -1.88 -15.29
CA LYS A 70 -22.21 -2.19 -16.70
C LYS A 70 -23.68 -2.00 -17.05
#